data_AF-A0A3Q7GTJ2-F1
#
_entry.id   AF-A0A3Q7GTJ2-F1
#
_cell.length_a   1.000
_cell.length_b   1.000
_cell.length_c   1.000
_cell.angle_alpha   90.00
_cell.angle_beta   90.00
_cell.angle_gamma   90.00
#
_symmetry.space_group_name_H-M   'P 1'
#
loop_
_entity.id
_entity.type
_entity.pdbx_description
1 polymer ?
#
loop_
_entity_poly.entity_id
_entity_poly.type
_entity_poly.pdbx_seq_one_letter_code
_entity_poly.pdbx_strand_id
1 'polypeptide(L)'
;MEYQQLLIAFCFYSIFSQQSQLTYAGTARDEAFYLLQFRQGLRVDSNSVLCENKARTKNLSWDVTGDCCEWDGVTCNEFTGHVIFL
;
A
#
# COMPACT_ATOMS: atom_id res chain seq x y z
N MET A 1 24.55 16.50 32.69
CA MET A 1 23.65 15.34 32.83
C MET A 1 22.41 15.48 31.94
N GLU A 2 21.83 16.68 31.86
CA GLU A 2 20.72 17.07 30.95
C GLU A 2 20.96 16.71 29.46
N TYR A 3 22.14 17.03 28.91
CA TYR A 3 22.45 16.82 27.48
C TYR A 3 22.41 15.33 27.08
N GLN A 4 22.87 14.44 27.96
CA GLN A 4 22.84 13.01 27.70
C GLN A 4 21.41 12.48 27.64
N GLN A 5 20.51 12.99 28.48
CA GLN A 5 19.10 12.61 28.45
C GLN A 5 18.39 13.10 27.18
N LEU A 6 18.71 14.32 26.72
CA LEU A 6 18.17 14.86 25.46
C LEU A 6 18.61 14.04 24.24
N LEU A 7 19.89 13.64 24.19
CA LEU A 7 20.40 12.76 23.14
C LEU A 7 19.68 11.41 23.16
N ILE A 8 19.51 10.81 24.33
CA ILE A 8 18.81 9.53 24.47
C ILE A 8 17.35 9.65 24.01
N ALA A 9 16.63 10.71 24.40
CA ALA A 9 15.26 10.95 23.96
C ALA A 9 15.15 11.13 22.43
N PHE A 10 16.09 11.86 21.83
CA PHE A 10 16.14 12.04 20.37
C PHE A 10 16.42 10.73 19.63
N CYS A 11 17.32 9.90 20.16
CA CYS A 11 17.59 8.56 19.63
C CYS A 11 16.36 7.65 19.73
N PHE A 12 15.66 7.63 20.87
CA PHE A 12 14.44 6.82 21.01
C PHE A 12 13.34 7.26 20.04
N TYR A 13 13.13 8.57 19.87
CA TYR A 13 12.14 9.10 18.94
C TYR A 13 12.47 8.74 17.48
N SER A 14 13.73 8.89 17.08
CA SER A 14 14.17 8.57 15.72
C SER A 14 14.11 7.07 15.43
N ILE A 15 14.48 6.19 16.36
CA ILE A 15 14.35 4.73 16.19
C ILE A 15 12.88 4.32 16.07
N PHE A 16 12.00 4.87 16.92
CA PHE A 16 10.56 4.59 16.89
C PHE A 16 9.94 5.01 15.55
N SER A 17 10.30 6.20 15.05
CA SER A 17 9.84 6.67 13.74
C SER A 17 10.27 5.74 12.60
N GLN A 18 11.52 5.27 12.59
CA GLN A 18 12.04 4.38 11.54
C GLN A 18 11.36 3.00 11.54
N GLN A 19 11.08 2.44 12.71
CA GLN A 19 10.36 1.17 12.83
C GLN A 19 8.93 1.28 12.30
N SER A 20 8.22 2.37 12.61
CA SER A 20 6.85 2.57 12.10
C SER A 20 6.79 2.62 10.57
N GLN A 21 7.72 3.32 9.91
CA GLN A 21 7.80 3.45 8.46
C GLN A 21 8.15 2.11 7.78
N LEU A 22 9.04 1.31 8.38
CA LEU A 22 9.41 0.00 7.84
C LEU A 22 8.25 -1.00 7.95
N THR A 23 7.51 -0.98 9.06
CA THR A 23 6.31 -1.80 9.22
C THR A 23 5.24 -1.41 8.20
N TYR A 24 4.98 -0.11 8.01
CA TYR A 24 4.05 0.38 6.98
C TYR A 24 4.45 -0.05 5.57
N ALA A 25 5.72 0.15 5.19
CA ALA A 25 6.22 -0.26 3.88
C ALA A 25 6.15 -1.78 3.66
N GLY A 26 6.28 -2.57 4.74
CA GLY A 26 6.08 -4.02 4.70
C GLY A 26 4.62 -4.39 4.43
N THR A 27 3.67 -3.84 5.18
CA THR A 27 2.24 -4.14 5.03
C THR A 27 1.69 -3.68 3.68
N ALA A 28 2.10 -2.50 3.20
CA ALA A 28 1.71 -2.01 1.88
C ALA A 28 2.21 -2.93 0.75
N ARG A 29 3.42 -3.50 0.87
CA ARG A 29 3.95 -4.47 -0.09
C ARG A 29 3.18 -5.80 -0.06
N ASP A 30 2.82 -6.27 1.12
CA ASP A 30 2.06 -7.51 1.27
C ASP A 30 0.66 -7.36 0.66
N GLU A 31 -0.03 -6.24 0.93
CA GLU A 31 -1.33 -5.92 0.35
C GLU A 31 -1.25 -5.74 -1.18
N ALA A 32 -0.24 -5.05 -1.68
CA ALA A 32 0.04 -4.92 -3.11
C ALA A 32 0.15 -6.29 -3.80
N PHE A 33 0.83 -7.27 -3.16
CA PHE A 33 0.96 -8.62 -3.71
C PHE A 33 -0.40 -9.34 -3.82
N TYR A 34 -1.25 -9.25 -2.80
CA TYR A 34 -2.60 -9.84 -2.86
C TYR A 34 -3.47 -9.17 -3.93
N LEU A 35 -3.40 -7.85 -4.07
CA LEU A 35 -4.09 -7.12 -5.13
C LEU A 35 -3.63 -7.56 -6.52
N LEU A 36 -2.32 -7.68 -6.75
CA LEU A 36 -1.80 -8.14 -8.03
C LEU A 36 -2.26 -9.55 -8.41
N GLN A 37 -2.41 -10.44 -7.43
CA GLN A 37 -3.03 -11.76 -7.65
C GLN A 37 -4.52 -11.64 -7.95
N PHE A 38 -5.25 -10.81 -7.22
CA PHE A 38 -6.68 -10.54 -7.47
C PHE A 38 -6.92 -10.00 -8.88
N ARG A 39 -6.04 -9.11 -9.37
CA ARG A 39 -6.07 -8.59 -10.75
C ARG A 39 -6.03 -9.70 -11.80
N GLN A 40 -5.30 -10.78 -11.56
CA GLN A 40 -5.23 -11.91 -12.50
C GLN A 40 -6.55 -12.69 -12.51
N GLY A 41 -7.23 -12.81 -11.36
CA GLY A 41 -8.54 -13.44 -11.23
C GLY A 41 -9.71 -12.61 -11.78
N LEU A 42 -9.55 -11.29 -11.92
CA LEU A 42 -10.54 -10.40 -12.56
C LEU A 42 -10.65 -10.56 -14.07
N ARG A 43 -9.80 -11.38 -14.72
CA ARG A 43 -10.03 -11.88 -16.08
C ARG A 43 -11.20 -12.87 -16.06
N VAL A 44 -12.40 -12.34 -15.87
CA VAL A 44 -13.64 -13.10 -16.02
C VAL A 44 -13.89 -13.25 -17.52
N ASP A 45 -14.07 -14.48 -18.00
CA ASP A 45 -14.65 -14.81 -19.31
C ASP A 45 -16.08 -14.26 -19.35
N SER A 46 -16.21 -12.96 -19.55
CA SER A 46 -17.49 -12.28 -19.64
C SER A 46 -17.65 -11.76 -21.06
N ASN A 47 -18.69 -12.22 -21.75
CA ASN A 47 -19.12 -11.71 -23.06
C ASN A 47 -19.43 -10.19 -23.09
N SER A 48 -19.23 -9.46 -21.99
CA SER A 48 -19.38 -8.02 -21.88
C SER A 48 -18.03 -7.31 -21.95
N VAL A 49 -17.61 -6.99 -23.17
CA VAL A 49 -16.38 -6.23 -23.49
C VAL A 49 -16.28 -4.93 -22.67
N LEU A 50 -17.40 -4.30 -22.33
CA LEU A 50 -17.47 -3.07 -21.54
C LEU A 50 -17.01 -3.24 -20.07
N CYS A 51 -17.42 -4.30 -19.39
CA CYS A 51 -17.02 -4.55 -18.00
C CYS A 51 -15.55 -4.97 -17.91
N GLU A 52 -15.11 -5.80 -18.86
CA GLU A 52 -13.70 -6.21 -18.96
C GLU A 52 -12.80 -5.00 -19.22
N ASN A 53 -13.17 -4.11 -20.16
CA ASN A 53 -12.39 -2.93 -20.46
C ASN A 53 -12.31 -1.98 -19.25
N LYS A 54 -13.42 -1.75 -18.53
CA LYS A 54 -13.43 -0.87 -17.36
C LYS A 54 -12.57 -1.42 -16.21
N ALA A 55 -12.64 -2.72 -15.94
CA ALA A 55 -11.82 -3.38 -14.93
C ALA A 55 -10.33 -3.38 -15.33
N ARG A 56 -10.02 -3.64 -16.61
CA ARG A 56 -8.65 -3.55 -17.13
C ARG A 56 -8.11 -2.14 -17.00
N THR A 57 -8.85 -1.11 -17.40
CA THR A 57 -8.41 0.30 -17.32
C THR A 57 -8.11 0.73 -15.89
N LYS A 58 -8.94 0.34 -14.91
CA LYS A 58 -8.70 0.67 -13.50
C LYS A 58 -7.42 0.05 -12.94
N ASN A 59 -7.03 -1.13 -13.42
CA ASN A 59 -5.88 -1.86 -12.87
C ASN A 59 -4.57 -1.62 -13.64
N LEU A 60 -4.54 -0.67 -14.58
CA LEU A 60 -3.36 -0.34 -15.38
C LEU A 60 -2.25 0.33 -14.57
N SER A 61 -2.60 1.07 -13.52
CA SER A 61 -1.62 1.74 -12.64
C SER A 61 -0.98 0.79 -11.62
N TRP A 62 -1.40 -0.48 -11.57
CA TRP A 62 -0.96 -1.42 -10.54
C TRP A 62 0.42 -1.98 -10.90
N ASP A 63 1.46 -1.43 -10.26
CA ASP A 63 2.86 -1.82 -10.43
C ASP A 63 3.47 -2.34 -9.12
N VAL A 64 4.19 -3.45 -9.21
CA VAL A 64 4.95 -4.11 -8.13
C VAL A 64 5.94 -3.16 -7.44
N THR A 65 6.37 -2.11 -8.13
CA THR A 65 7.42 -1.20 -7.62
C THR A 65 6.91 -0.03 -6.78
N GLY A 66 5.61 0.29 -6.85
CA GLY A 66 5.01 1.46 -6.19
C GLY A 66 4.18 1.13 -4.95
N ASP A 67 3.83 2.17 -4.18
CA ASP A 67 2.86 2.04 -3.07
C ASP A 67 1.46 1.77 -3.66
N CYS A 68 0.81 0.71 -3.20
CA CYS A 68 -0.52 0.34 -3.69
C CYS A 68 -1.60 1.39 -3.37
N CYS A 69 -1.36 2.25 -2.38
CA CYS A 69 -2.26 3.36 -2.07
C CYS A 69 -2.27 4.46 -3.13
N GLU A 70 -1.29 4.48 -4.03
CA GLU A 70 -1.23 5.40 -5.17
C GLU A 70 -1.89 4.81 -6.43
N TRP A 71 -2.36 3.57 -6.37
CA TRP A 71 -2.98 2.93 -7.53
C TRP A 71 -4.41 3.42 -7.76
N ASP A 72 -4.76 3.63 -9.03
CA ASP A 72 -6.13 3.92 -9.45
C ASP A 72 -7.09 2.82 -8.99
N GLY A 73 -8.20 3.25 -8.39
CA GLY A 73 -9.23 2.36 -7.85
C GLY A 73 -8.95 1.83 -6.45
N VAL A 74 -7.72 1.90 -5.94
CA VAL A 74 -7.40 1.49 -4.56
C VAL A 74 -7.65 2.65 -3.61
N THR A 75 -8.35 2.40 -2.50
CA THR A 75 -8.48 3.37 -1.41
C THR A 75 -7.87 2.78 -0.16
N CYS A 76 -6.88 3.48 0.40
CA CYS A 76 -6.27 3.14 1.68
C CYS A 76 -6.85 3.99 2.82
N ASN A 77 -6.80 3.45 4.02
CA ASN A 77 -7.02 4.21 5.24
C ASN A 77 -5.84 5.18 5.44
N GLU A 78 -6.09 6.48 5.60
CA GLU A 78 -5.03 7.48 5.72
C GLU A 78 -4.16 7.33 6.98
N PHE A 79 -4.69 6.69 8.04
CA PHE A 79 -4.00 6.53 9.33
C PHE A 79 -3.21 5.23 9.42
N THR A 80 -3.75 4.14 8.85
CA THR A 80 -3.11 2.82 8.92
C THR A 80 -2.42 2.44 7.62
N GLY A 81 -2.76 3.12 6.52
CA GLY A 81 -2.25 2.83 5.18
C GLY A 81 -2.70 1.48 4.63
N HIS A 82 -3.73 0.88 5.22
CA HIS A 82 -4.31 -0.39 4.80
C HIS A 82 -5.37 -0.18 3.73
N VAL A 83 -5.43 -1.04 2.73
CA VAL A 83 -6.45 -1.03 1.68
C VAL A 83 -7.83 -1.33 2.30
N ILE A 84 -8.78 -0.41 2.07
CA ILE A 84 -10.16 -0.53 2.54
C ILE A 84 -11.18 -0.65 1.40
N PHE A 85 -10.86 -0.19 0.18
CA PHE A 85 -11.73 -0.32 -1.02
C PHE A 85 -10.97 -0.48 -2.34
N LEU A 86 -11.66 -1.03 -3.37
CA LEU A 86 -11.19 -1.36 -4.74
C LEU A 86 -12.25 -1.03 -5.82
#